data_AF-A0A1M4YAS9-F1
#
_entry.id   AF-A0A1M4YAS9-F1
#
_cell.length_a   1.000
_cell.length_b   1.000
_cell.length_c   1.000
_cell.angle_alpha   90.00
_cell.angle_beta   90.00
_cell.angle_gamma   90.00
#
_symmetry.space_group_name_H-M   'P 1'
#
loop_
_entity.id
_entity.type
_entity.pdbx_description
1 polymer ?
#
loop_
_entity_poly.entity_id
_entity_poly.type
_entity_poly.pdbx_seq_one_letter_code
_entity_poly.pdbx_strand_id
1 'polypeptide(L)'
;MKALLTAAALLAAGQAQALSCRAPDLMTSYAEAAASDLPYLILTGTLTGLPNTDGIAEATTATGRMTGMGLTPDGFTVPYDGDVVVNVTCAGPWCGGFPGTEPLLAFVQIDGPVPVLTMGPCGGWTFPAPDTATTDRLAACLGGAACSAQPLQ
;
A
#
# COMPACT_ATOMS: atom_id res chain seq x y z
N MET A 1 39.75 -46.74 -15.15
CA MET A 1 38.36 -47.25 -15.05
C MET A 1 38.12 -47.67 -13.60
N LYS A 2 37.01 -47.18 -12.98
CA LYS A 2 36.65 -47.23 -11.54
C LYS A 2 37.42 -46.18 -10.72
N ALA A 3 36.84 -45.24 -9.98
CA ALA A 3 35.53 -45.21 -9.33
C ALA A 3 34.75 -43.92 -9.66
N LEU A 4 33.48 -44.14 -9.94
CA LEU A 4 32.42 -43.16 -10.11
C LEU A 4 31.81 -42.77 -8.75
N LEU A 5 31.20 -41.58 -8.73
CA LEU A 5 29.99 -41.22 -7.96
C LEU A 5 30.13 -41.09 -6.44
N THR A 6 30.32 -39.85 -5.94
CA THR A 6 29.65 -39.33 -4.73
C THR A 6 29.98 -37.84 -4.53
N ALA A 7 29.42 -36.94 -5.32
CA ALA A 7 29.55 -35.49 -5.07
C ALA A 7 28.49 -34.66 -5.83
N ALA A 8 27.19 -34.87 -5.61
CA ALA A 8 26.18 -33.99 -6.23
C ALA A 8 24.77 -34.06 -5.59
N ALA A 9 24.63 -34.11 -4.26
CA ALA A 9 23.30 -34.23 -3.63
C ALA A 9 23.01 -33.21 -2.51
N LEU A 10 23.60 -32.00 -2.55
CA LEU A 10 23.44 -31.01 -1.47
C LEU A 10 22.95 -29.61 -1.90
N LEU A 11 22.47 -29.41 -3.13
CA LEU A 11 22.08 -28.07 -3.62
C LEU A 11 20.58 -27.84 -3.86
N ALA A 12 19.70 -28.73 -3.41
CA ALA A 12 18.26 -28.51 -3.47
C ALA A 12 17.68 -28.06 -2.12
N ALA A 13 18.33 -27.13 -1.42
CA ALA A 13 17.65 -26.30 -0.43
C ALA A 13 16.93 -25.18 -1.19
N GLY A 14 15.88 -25.56 -1.92
CA GLY A 14 14.93 -24.60 -2.46
C GLY A 14 14.44 -23.75 -1.31
N GLN A 15 14.76 -22.46 -1.37
CA GLN A 15 14.32 -21.48 -0.40
C GLN A 15 12.79 -21.48 -0.45
N ALA A 16 12.15 -22.27 0.42
CA ALA A 16 10.76 -22.08 0.76
C ALA A 16 10.71 -20.76 1.54
N GLN A 17 10.77 -19.66 0.80
CA GLN A 17 10.37 -18.36 1.29
C GLN A 17 8.87 -18.50 1.55
N ALA A 18 8.53 -18.97 2.75
CA ALA A 18 7.22 -18.76 3.30
C ALA A 18 7.07 -17.24 3.37
N LEU A 19 6.53 -16.64 2.30
CA LEU A 19 6.12 -15.25 2.28
C LEU A 19 5.01 -15.12 3.33
N SER A 20 5.40 -14.92 4.59
CA SER A 20 4.53 -14.20 5.52
C SER A 20 4.30 -12.86 4.84
N CYS A 21 3.14 -12.67 4.21
CA CYS A 21 2.80 -11.38 3.64
C CYS A 21 2.81 -10.38 4.81
N ARG A 22 3.91 -9.65 4.93
CA ARG A 22 4.03 -8.60 5.93
C ARG A 22 3.42 -7.37 5.31
N ALA A 23 2.26 -6.97 5.83
CA ALA A 23 1.68 -5.70 5.45
C ALA A 23 2.70 -4.57 5.72
N PRO A 24 2.77 -3.55 4.86
CA PRO A 24 3.59 -2.38 5.12
C PRO A 24 3.25 -1.74 6.47
N ASP A 25 4.23 -1.08 7.07
CA ASP A 25 4.00 -0.23 8.24
C ASP A 25 3.64 1.19 7.77
N LEU A 26 2.66 1.80 8.42
CA LEU A 26 2.12 3.10 8.02
C LEU A 26 3.20 4.20 7.99
N MET A 27 4.03 4.29 9.03
CA MET A 27 5.03 5.36 9.12
C MET A 27 6.20 5.10 8.17
N THR A 28 6.49 3.84 7.88
CA THR A 28 7.44 3.44 6.85
C THR A 28 6.93 3.85 5.47
N SER A 29 5.67 3.56 5.14
CA SER A 29 5.05 4.00 3.88
C SER A 29 4.97 5.52 3.76
N TYR A 30 4.74 6.24 4.87
CA TYR A 30 4.85 7.70 4.87
C TYR A 30 6.26 8.16 4.48
N ALA A 31 7.31 7.58 5.09
CA ALA A 31 8.69 7.94 4.76
C ALA A 31 9.03 7.61 3.30
N GLU A 32 8.56 6.47 2.78
CA GLU A 32 8.71 6.09 1.37
C GLU A 32 8.00 7.07 0.44
N ALA A 33 6.77 7.46 0.75
CA ALA A 33 6.02 8.46 -0.03
C ALA A 33 6.69 9.84 0.00
N ALA A 34 7.19 10.27 1.16
CA ALA A 34 7.89 11.54 1.32
C ALA A 34 9.25 11.58 0.60
N ALA A 35 9.87 10.43 0.36
CA ALA A 35 11.12 10.29 -0.37
C ALA A 35 10.92 10.04 -1.88
N SER A 36 9.68 9.93 -2.36
CA SER A 36 9.37 9.65 -3.76
C SER A 36 9.59 10.85 -4.67
N ASP A 37 10.00 10.60 -5.92
CA ASP A 37 10.07 11.63 -6.97
C ASP A 37 8.68 12.13 -7.39
N LEU A 38 7.63 11.34 -7.14
CA LEU A 38 6.24 11.70 -7.43
C LEU A 38 5.51 12.09 -6.14
N PRO A 39 4.66 13.14 -6.18
CA PRO A 39 3.92 13.55 -5.00
C PRO A 39 2.81 12.55 -4.66
N TYR A 40 2.51 12.46 -3.37
CA TYR A 40 1.40 11.64 -2.84
C TYR A 40 0.36 12.53 -2.15
N LEU A 41 -0.91 12.20 -2.35
CA LEU A 41 -1.99 12.64 -1.47
C LEU A 41 -2.21 11.54 -0.43
N ILE A 42 -2.29 11.94 0.85
CA ILE A 42 -2.67 11.04 1.93
C ILE A 42 -4.12 11.34 2.27
N LEU A 43 -5.00 10.39 1.98
CA LEU A 43 -6.44 10.55 2.05
C LEU A 43 -7.03 9.58 3.08
N THR A 44 -8.00 10.02 3.86
CA THR A 44 -8.85 9.16 4.69
C THR A 44 -10.30 9.26 4.21
N GLY A 45 -11.00 8.14 4.08
CA GLY A 45 -12.35 8.14 3.54
C GLY A 45 -12.78 6.79 2.97
N THR A 46 -13.80 6.81 2.11
CA THR A 46 -14.34 5.60 1.47
C THR A 46 -14.05 5.58 -0.01
N LEU A 47 -13.87 4.37 -0.55
CA LEU A 47 -13.63 4.13 -1.96
C LEU A 47 -14.79 3.30 -2.52
N THR A 48 -15.40 3.78 -3.59
CA THR A 48 -16.60 3.18 -4.20
C THR A 48 -16.45 3.03 -5.71
N GLY A 49 -17.36 2.27 -6.34
CA GLY A 49 -17.38 2.10 -7.79
C GLY A 49 -16.36 1.09 -8.34
N LEU A 50 -15.67 0.35 -7.45
CA LEU A 50 -14.76 -0.71 -7.84
C LEU A 50 -15.50 -2.02 -8.13
N PRO A 51 -14.99 -2.87 -9.04
CA PRO A 51 -15.60 -4.16 -9.33
C PRO A 51 -15.44 -5.10 -8.14
N ASN A 52 -16.51 -5.82 -7.79
CA ASN A 52 -16.41 -6.90 -6.83
C ASN A 52 -15.71 -8.09 -7.47
N THR A 53 -14.40 -8.23 -7.21
CA THR A 53 -13.57 -9.29 -7.76
C THR A 53 -12.78 -9.96 -6.65
N ASP A 54 -13.42 -10.96 -6.05
CA ASP A 54 -12.70 -11.92 -5.20
C ASP A 54 -11.71 -12.71 -6.07
N GLY A 55 -10.47 -12.84 -5.60
CA GLY A 55 -9.47 -13.70 -6.25
C GLY A 55 -8.99 -13.19 -7.61
N ILE A 56 -8.55 -11.93 -7.67
CA ILE A 56 -7.87 -11.36 -8.85
C ILE A 56 -6.68 -12.26 -9.23
N ALA A 57 -6.70 -12.79 -10.45
CA ALA A 57 -5.68 -13.74 -10.95
C ALA A 57 -4.54 -13.05 -11.71
N GLU A 58 -4.77 -11.84 -12.21
CA GLU A 58 -3.81 -11.09 -13.03
C GLU A 58 -3.85 -9.60 -12.65
N ALA A 59 -2.74 -8.90 -12.87
CA ALA A 59 -2.66 -7.46 -12.62
C ALA A 59 -3.74 -6.72 -13.41
N THR A 60 -4.42 -5.78 -12.77
CA THR A 60 -5.59 -5.11 -13.35
C THR A 60 -5.75 -3.71 -12.78
N THR A 61 -6.49 -2.87 -13.49
CA THR A 61 -6.78 -1.50 -13.08
C THR A 61 -8.29 -1.25 -13.12
N ALA A 62 -8.81 -0.51 -12.14
CA ALA A 62 -10.18 0.01 -12.18
C ALA A 62 -10.22 1.43 -11.62
N THR A 63 -11.11 2.26 -12.15
CA THR A 63 -11.36 3.59 -11.60
C THR A 63 -12.45 3.50 -10.54
N GLY A 64 -12.16 4.01 -9.35
CA GLY A 64 -13.13 4.21 -8.27
C GLY A 64 -13.28 5.69 -7.94
N ARG A 65 -14.26 6.00 -7.10
CA ARG A 65 -14.45 7.34 -6.54
C ARG A 65 -14.12 7.33 -5.05
N MET A 66 -13.19 8.19 -4.66
CA MET A 66 -12.76 8.39 -3.29
C MET A 66 -13.46 9.63 -2.72
N THR A 67 -14.07 9.50 -1.56
CA THR A 67 -14.70 10.60 -0.83
C THR A 67 -14.22 10.61 0.61
N GLY A 68 -13.76 11.76 1.09
CA GLY A 68 -13.24 11.92 2.45
C GLY A 68 -12.41 13.18 2.62
N MET A 69 -11.27 13.06 3.26
CA MET A 69 -10.43 14.18 3.67
C MET A 69 -8.94 13.92 3.34
N GLY A 70 -8.21 14.95 2.95
CA GLY A 70 -6.77 14.93 2.73
C GLY A 70 -6.00 15.44 3.95
N LEU A 71 -4.81 14.87 4.16
CA LEU A 71 -3.91 15.22 5.26
C LEU A 71 -3.30 16.61 5.04
N THR A 72 -3.26 17.39 6.13
CA THR A 72 -2.60 18.69 6.26
C THR A 72 -1.79 18.72 7.56
N PRO A 73 -0.97 19.76 7.80
CA PRO A 73 -0.29 19.93 9.08
C PRO A 73 -1.26 20.03 10.29
N ASP A 74 -2.53 20.35 10.06
CA ASP A 74 -3.60 20.38 11.07
C ASP A 74 -4.43 19.09 11.12
N GLY A 75 -3.99 18.03 10.42
CA GLY A 75 -4.71 16.75 10.28
C GLY A 75 -5.55 16.66 9.01
N PHE A 76 -6.54 15.77 8.99
CA PHE A 76 -7.41 15.53 7.83
C PHE A 76 -8.51 16.60 7.70
N THR A 77 -8.18 17.75 7.10
CA THR A 77 -9.03 18.96 7.11
C THR A 77 -9.46 19.44 5.72
N VAL A 78 -8.85 18.94 4.65
CA VAL A 78 -9.21 19.35 3.27
C VAL A 78 -10.17 18.32 2.67
N PRO A 79 -11.39 18.69 2.26
CA PRO A 79 -12.30 17.73 1.64
C PRO A 79 -11.73 17.23 0.32
N TYR A 80 -11.89 15.93 0.09
CA TYR A 80 -11.56 15.26 -1.16
C TYR A 80 -12.80 14.53 -1.68
N ASP A 81 -13.14 14.77 -2.94
CA ASP A 81 -14.15 14.02 -3.68
C ASP A 81 -13.71 13.95 -5.14
N GLY A 82 -13.23 12.78 -5.56
CA GLY A 82 -12.62 12.64 -6.87
C GLY A 82 -12.35 11.19 -7.26
N ASP A 83 -12.05 11.01 -8.55
CA ASP A 83 -11.71 9.70 -9.09
C ASP A 83 -10.27 9.32 -8.72
N VAL A 84 -10.06 8.03 -8.48
CA VAL A 84 -8.77 7.41 -8.21
C VAL A 84 -8.67 6.15 -9.06
N VAL A 85 -7.55 5.97 -9.76
CA VAL A 85 -7.24 4.72 -10.45
C VAL A 85 -6.66 3.75 -9.43
N VAL A 86 -7.30 2.61 -9.22
CA VAL A 86 -6.76 1.52 -8.39
C VAL A 86 -6.00 0.55 -9.29
N ASN A 87 -4.69 0.50 -9.11
CA ASN A 87 -3.77 -0.37 -9.84
C ASN A 87 -3.42 -1.59 -8.98
N VAL A 88 -3.99 -2.74 -9.31
CA VAL A 88 -3.71 -4.02 -8.64
C VAL A 88 -2.50 -4.69 -9.30
N THR A 89 -1.51 -5.02 -8.48
CA THR A 89 -0.25 -5.65 -8.88
C THR A 89 -0.13 -7.05 -8.29
N CYS A 90 0.74 -7.86 -8.90
CA CYS A 90 1.00 -9.23 -8.47
C CYS A 90 2.49 -9.46 -8.20
N ALA A 91 2.78 -10.31 -7.21
CA ALA A 91 4.10 -10.85 -6.94
C ALA A 91 4.05 -12.36 -7.16
N GLY A 92 4.47 -12.81 -8.35
CA GLY A 92 4.30 -14.19 -8.78
C GLY A 92 2.81 -14.55 -8.90
N PRO A 93 2.32 -15.64 -8.30
CA PRO A 93 0.93 -16.07 -8.41
C PRO A 93 -0.04 -15.31 -7.48
N TRP A 94 0.46 -14.41 -6.61
CA TRP A 94 -0.38 -13.66 -5.67
C TRP A 94 -0.58 -12.23 -6.14
N CYS A 95 -1.83 -11.84 -6.31
CA CYS A 95 -2.22 -10.46 -6.61
C CYS A 95 -2.81 -9.78 -5.39
N GLY A 96 -2.80 -8.44 -5.41
CA GLY A 96 -3.61 -7.65 -4.49
C GLY A 96 -5.10 -7.81 -4.76
N GLY A 97 -5.88 -7.05 -4.00
CA GLY A 97 -7.31 -6.91 -4.18
C GLY A 97 -7.70 -5.44 -4.32
N PHE A 98 -8.92 -5.20 -4.80
CA PHE A 98 -9.54 -3.90 -4.61
C PHE A 98 -9.87 -3.68 -3.13
N PRO A 99 -9.66 -2.48 -2.59
CA PRO A 99 -10.11 -2.17 -1.23
C PRO A 99 -11.63 -2.35 -1.10
N GLY A 100 -12.07 -2.72 0.11
CA GLY A 100 -13.48 -2.71 0.44
C GLY A 100 -14.05 -1.29 0.52
N THR A 101 -15.34 -1.19 0.84
CA THR A 101 -16.05 0.09 0.98
C THR A 101 -15.90 0.71 2.38
N GLU A 102 -15.23 0.02 3.30
CA GLU A 102 -14.98 0.53 4.65
C GLU A 102 -14.05 1.76 4.62
N PRO A 103 -14.18 2.68 5.59
CA PRO A 103 -13.26 3.79 5.73
C PRO A 103 -11.81 3.31 5.86
N LEU A 104 -10.93 3.91 5.06
CA LEU A 104 -9.52 3.57 4.98
C LEU A 104 -8.66 4.83 4.93
N LEU A 105 -7.37 4.63 5.19
CA LEU A 105 -6.30 5.56 4.84
C LEU A 105 -5.63 5.08 3.56
N ALA A 106 -5.45 5.96 2.59
CA ALA A 106 -4.79 5.67 1.31
C ALA A 106 -3.68 6.67 1.03
N PHE A 107 -2.57 6.16 0.52
CA PHE A 107 -1.54 6.95 -0.14
C PHE A 107 -1.76 6.83 -1.64
N VAL A 108 -2.25 7.91 -2.26
CA VAL A 108 -2.50 7.94 -3.70
C VAL A 108 -1.44 8.79 -4.38
N GLN A 109 -0.73 8.21 -5.34
CA GLN A 109 0.36 8.85 -6.05
C GLN A 109 -0.22 9.73 -7.18
N ILE A 110 0.32 10.93 -7.36
CA ILE A 110 -0.06 11.81 -8.46
C ILE A 110 0.84 11.51 -9.66
N ASP A 111 0.38 10.59 -10.51
CA ASP A 111 1.05 10.19 -11.75
C ASP A 111 0.14 10.45 -12.97
N GLY A 112 -0.13 11.74 -13.22
CA GLY A 112 -1.02 12.19 -14.28
C GLY A 112 -2.32 12.85 -13.78
N PRO A 113 -3.37 12.90 -14.61
CA PRO A 113 -4.58 13.67 -14.31
C PRO A 113 -5.48 13.03 -13.25
N VAL A 114 -5.39 11.71 -13.08
CA VAL A 114 -6.13 10.96 -12.06
C VAL A 114 -5.11 10.28 -11.16
N PRO A 115 -5.14 10.51 -9.84
CA PRO A 115 -4.18 9.89 -8.93
C PRO A 115 -4.36 8.38 -8.86
N VAL A 116 -3.27 7.68 -8.55
CA VAL A 116 -3.18 6.22 -8.61
C VAL A 116 -2.98 5.64 -7.21
N LEU A 117 -3.86 4.73 -6.81
CA LEU A 117 -3.74 3.89 -5.64
C LEU A 117 -3.19 2.52 -6.05
N THR A 118 -1.98 2.15 -5.61
CA THR A 118 -1.42 0.83 -5.93
C THR A 118 -1.71 -0.19 -4.84
N MET A 119 -2.25 -1.34 -5.24
CA MET A 119 -2.61 -2.45 -4.37
C MET A 119 -1.75 -3.66 -4.71
N GLY A 120 -0.90 -4.06 -3.77
CA GLY A 120 -0.09 -5.27 -3.87
C GLY A 120 -0.70 -6.45 -3.10
N PRO A 121 -0.15 -7.66 -3.28
CA PRO A 121 -0.64 -8.88 -2.62
C PRO A 121 -0.62 -8.83 -1.09
N CYS A 122 0.15 -7.91 -0.48
CA CYS A 122 0.23 -7.76 0.97
C CYS A 122 -0.43 -6.47 1.50
N GLY A 123 -1.38 -5.87 0.78
CA GLY A 123 -2.17 -4.71 1.26
C GLY A 123 -1.77 -3.35 0.68
N GLY A 124 -0.58 -3.24 0.07
CA GLY A 124 -0.18 -2.08 -0.73
C GLY A 124 -0.18 -0.77 0.05
N TRP A 125 -0.79 0.25 -0.54
CA TRP A 125 -0.77 1.65 -0.05
C TRP A 125 -2.04 2.03 0.74
N THR A 126 -2.71 1.05 1.33
CA THR A 126 -3.90 1.26 2.15
C THR A 126 -3.74 0.73 3.56
N PHE A 127 -4.36 1.42 4.51
CA PHE A 127 -4.35 1.09 5.93
C PHE A 127 -5.76 1.26 6.49
N PRO A 128 -6.07 0.65 7.65
CA PRO A 128 -7.28 0.98 8.39
C PRO A 128 -7.38 2.50 8.60
N ALA A 129 -8.61 3.02 8.67
CA ALA A 129 -8.83 4.41 9.02
C ALA A 129 -8.07 4.77 10.31
N PRO A 130 -7.33 5.90 10.33
CA PRO A 130 -6.46 6.24 11.44
C PRO A 130 -7.30 6.71 12.64
N ASP A 131 -6.84 6.39 13.84
CA ASP A 131 -7.33 7.03 15.04
C ASP A 131 -6.72 8.44 15.21
N THR A 132 -7.13 9.15 16.26
CA THR A 132 -6.63 10.51 16.55
C THR A 132 -5.12 10.52 16.75
N ALA A 133 -4.57 9.56 17.49
CA ALA A 133 -3.13 9.51 17.77
C ALA A 133 -2.29 9.31 16.49
N THR A 134 -2.77 8.46 15.58
CA THR A 134 -2.15 8.24 14.28
C THR A 134 -2.27 9.47 13.38
N THR A 135 -3.43 10.13 13.39
CA THR A 135 -3.66 11.37 12.65
C THR A 135 -2.72 12.48 13.09
N ASP A 136 -2.60 12.72 14.40
CA ASP A 136 -1.72 13.74 14.97
C ASP A 136 -0.26 13.47 14.60
N ARG A 137 0.15 12.20 14.60
CA ARG A 137 1.50 11.79 14.21
C ARG A 137 1.77 12.08 12.73
N LEU A 138 0.85 11.72 11.84
CA LEU A 138 0.97 12.01 10.41
C LEU A 138 0.99 13.51 10.13
N ALA A 139 0.16 14.29 10.82
CA ALA A 139 0.09 15.74 10.70
C ALA A 139 1.39 16.42 11.18
N ALA A 140 1.91 16.01 12.34
CA ALA A 140 3.20 16.49 12.84
C ALA A 140 4.35 16.16 11.88
N CYS A 141 4.32 14.95 11.31
CA CYS A 141 5.24 14.53 10.27
C CYS A 141 5.21 15.44 9.04
N LEU A 142 4.02 15.74 8.54
CA LEU A 142 3.84 16.65 7.42
C LEU A 142 4.27 18.09 7.76
N GLY A 143 4.12 18.49 9.02
CA GLY A 143 4.62 19.76 9.56
C GLY A 143 6.13 19.84 9.76
N GLY A 144 6.90 18.79 9.42
CA GLY A 144 8.36 18.78 9.49
C GLY A 144 8.95 18.30 10.83
N ALA A 145 8.14 17.71 11.72
CA ALA A 145 8.66 17.02 12.89
C ALA A 145 9.42 15.74 12.49
N ALA A 146 10.31 15.27 13.36
CA ALA A 146 11.08 14.05 13.10
C ALA A 146 10.17 12.82 13.03
N CYS A 147 9.88 12.35 11.81
CA CYS A 147 9.18 11.10 11.55
C CYS A 147 10.09 9.91 11.85
N SER A 148 10.00 9.35 13.05
CA SER A 148 10.57 8.02 13.30
C SER A 148 9.59 6.96 12.81
N ALA A 149 10.08 5.98 12.04
CA ALA A 149 9.34 4.78 11.63
C ALA A 149 9.19 3.79 12.80
N GLN A 150 8.64 4.26 13.93
CA GLN A 150 8.31 3.39 15.06
C GLN A 150 6.93 2.76 14.80
N PRO A 151 6.79 1.42 14.84
CA PRO A 151 5.51 0.75 14.64
C PRO A 151 4.43 1.31 15.56
N LEU A 152 3.21 1.47 15.04
CA LEU A 152 2.03 1.65 15.89
C LEU A 152 1.81 0.31 16.63
N GLN A 153 1.95 0.32 17.96
CA GLN A 153 1.75 -0.83 18.84
C GLN A 153 0.27 -1.04 19.14
#